data_AF-A0A059JFB4-F1
#
_entry.id   AF-A0A059JFB4-F1
#
_cell.length_a   1.000
_cell.length_b   1.000
_cell.length_c   1.000
_cell.angle_alpha   90.00
_cell.angle_beta   90.00
_cell.angle_gamma   90.00
#
_symmetry.space_group_name_H-M   'P 1'
#
loop_
_entity.id
_entity.type
_entity.pdbx_description
1 polymer ?
#
loop_
_entity_poly.entity_id
_entity_poly.type
_entity_poly.pdbx_seq_one_letter_code
_entity_poly.pdbx_strand_id
1 'polypeptide(L)'
;MFWTKRVSFSSIPPRWVLLRSYARSASSPASPSIRDIKDSRIHITSSELCNDVLERLAPTLLNNKPVDIIDAYPGLGIWSSHFHEYVRPRRHILLEPNFRTYEAHLKPLLQSPGSRYVHVPLDPALDRTFSDLFKKGYLPEQTERTEGSTEVNDTLLVLANMTLLRSATKLRATDSRKYIESMLDQSYFHRYGLVRIIAIFPSSNLDAILPKSISRRRRTQALLECVASEANEVAGDTSETTHLTRRGLPVVQSSAERAAKRNEGVVVKVPPGREPIPLELAPKPVVVNGVEHSYVPRPIHDWHHEYIKAHKDLKKEEQKIDTSNPIPAKLKDLRKNFAALQKRYLYESSQIRSAHEADDRQCDIDNIEADLRKVMNGALPVPNRREAGKIIKNLALLKEERDIILSSLGKQFIRHHYPLFVNERRCVADSQSNPSTEPLLLWDKRAYEPLHAEKDEFSPKTPCSIVDIRPNPDSFVFEAQRQYKAANESFKYISVLTTFRALLRMFIPYPKKSIEQVLRLLFASRPMTDFPTAIPSLAEYATPKITVYAKEAASWKHVKTNNRRGVFVGYDMDCLAEATLQRIPSKLFWDIAVEWERWRHEKNMPDTLSKSLGGAFISDMNEAFESRR
;
A
#
# COMPACT_ATOMS: atom_id res chain seq x y z
N MET A 1 22.33 -45.39 -37.24
CA MET A 1 22.76 -44.42 -36.22
C MET A 1 22.05 -43.09 -36.49
N PHE A 2 21.11 -42.80 -35.58
CA PHE A 2 20.30 -41.60 -35.30
C PHE A 2 20.11 -40.48 -36.33
N TRP A 3 18.88 -40.46 -36.87
CA TRP A 3 18.21 -39.36 -37.55
C TRP A 3 17.70 -38.30 -36.54
N THR A 4 18.02 -37.03 -36.77
CA THR A 4 17.42 -35.87 -36.09
C THR A 4 16.33 -35.27 -36.96
N LYS A 5 15.06 -35.53 -36.62
CA LYS A 5 13.91 -34.88 -37.27
C LYS A 5 13.77 -33.44 -36.75
N ARG A 6 14.03 -32.45 -37.62
CA ARG A 6 13.54 -31.08 -37.47
C ARG A 6 12.01 -31.09 -37.55
N VAL A 7 11.34 -30.66 -36.49
CA VAL A 7 9.89 -30.39 -36.51
C VAL A 7 9.69 -28.97 -37.06
N SER A 8 8.97 -28.83 -38.17
CA SER A 8 8.59 -27.53 -38.71
C SER A 8 7.46 -26.94 -37.84
N PHE A 9 7.66 -25.73 -37.33
CA PHE A 9 6.59 -24.95 -36.69
C PHE A 9 5.55 -24.58 -37.76
N SER A 10 4.37 -25.17 -37.68
CA SER A 10 3.22 -24.79 -38.50
C SER A 10 2.66 -23.45 -38.05
N SER A 11 2.18 -22.69 -39.04
CA SER A 11 1.59 -21.35 -38.93
C SER A 11 0.57 -21.22 -37.81
N ILE A 12 0.82 -20.28 -36.90
CA ILE A 12 -0.08 -19.87 -35.81
C ILE A 12 -1.35 -19.28 -36.43
N PRO A 13 -2.56 -19.81 -36.15
CA PRO A 13 -3.80 -19.21 -36.61
C PRO A 13 -4.05 -17.85 -35.91
N PRO A 14 -4.79 -16.93 -36.56
CA PRO A 14 -4.91 -15.55 -36.11
C PRO A 14 -5.57 -15.42 -34.72
N ARG A 15 -5.16 -14.34 -34.04
CA ARG A 15 -5.61 -13.87 -32.72
C ARG A 15 -7.14 -13.82 -32.64
N TRP A 16 -7.67 -14.32 -31.51
CA TRP A 16 -9.07 -14.26 -31.05
C TRP A 16 -9.99 -15.41 -31.46
N VAL A 17 -9.91 -16.51 -30.70
CA VAL A 17 -11.08 -17.24 -30.19
C VAL A 17 -10.74 -17.66 -28.75
N LEU A 18 -11.45 -17.14 -27.76
CA LEU A 18 -11.49 -17.73 -26.41
C LEU A 18 -12.06 -19.14 -26.58
N LEU A 19 -11.22 -20.17 -26.48
CA LEU A 19 -11.67 -21.54 -26.40
C LEU A 19 -12.44 -21.68 -25.08
N ARG A 20 -13.77 -21.49 -25.13
CA ARG A 20 -14.70 -21.69 -24.00
C ARG A 20 -14.71 -23.12 -23.47
N SER A 21 -13.99 -24.04 -24.13
CA SER A 21 -13.80 -25.38 -23.62
C SER A 21 -12.57 -25.40 -22.74
N TYR A 22 -12.79 -25.38 -21.42
CA TYR A 22 -12.03 -26.32 -20.61
C TYR A 22 -11.99 -27.64 -21.36
N ALA A 23 -10.81 -28.23 -21.54
CA ALA A 23 -10.77 -29.68 -21.47
C ALA A 23 -11.44 -30.00 -20.13
N ARG A 24 -12.71 -30.46 -20.18
CA ARG A 24 -13.37 -31.01 -19.01
C ARG A 24 -12.33 -31.91 -18.40
N SER A 25 -11.81 -31.53 -17.23
CA SER A 25 -11.01 -32.42 -16.42
C SER A 25 -11.79 -33.72 -16.42
N ALA A 26 -11.25 -34.74 -17.09
CA ALA A 26 -11.84 -36.05 -17.03
C ALA A 26 -11.94 -36.33 -15.53
N SER A 27 -13.17 -36.45 -15.04
CA SER A 27 -13.45 -36.80 -13.65
C SER A 27 -12.82 -38.16 -13.40
N SER A 28 -11.55 -38.14 -13.03
CA SER A 28 -10.82 -39.33 -12.64
C SER A 28 -11.42 -39.74 -11.30
N PRO A 29 -11.92 -40.98 -11.15
CA PRO A 29 -12.68 -41.39 -9.97
C PRO A 29 -11.86 -41.45 -8.66
N ALA A 30 -10.65 -40.89 -8.63
CA ALA A 30 -9.71 -40.92 -7.51
C ALA A 30 -9.08 -39.55 -7.16
N SER A 31 -9.49 -38.44 -7.77
CA SER A 31 -9.01 -37.12 -7.32
C SER A 31 -9.69 -36.75 -6.00
N PRO A 32 -8.96 -36.50 -4.90
CA PRO A 32 -9.55 -36.01 -3.66
C PRO A 32 -10.35 -34.73 -3.96
N SER A 33 -11.50 -34.55 -3.32
CA SER A 33 -12.25 -33.31 -3.52
C SER A 33 -11.38 -32.14 -3.04
N ILE A 34 -11.56 -30.95 -3.61
CA ILE A 34 -10.79 -29.77 -3.19
C ILE A 34 -10.93 -29.53 -1.66
N ARG A 35 -12.05 -29.95 -1.06
CA ARG A 35 -12.31 -29.88 0.38
C ARG A 35 -11.44 -30.84 1.22
N ASP A 36 -10.86 -31.87 0.61
CA ASP A 36 -10.05 -32.89 1.27
C ASP A 36 -8.55 -32.55 1.28
N ILE A 37 -8.14 -31.48 0.58
CA ILE A 37 -6.75 -31.01 0.55
C ILE A 37 -6.42 -30.37 1.89
N LYS A 38 -5.60 -31.05 2.70
CA LYS A 38 -5.08 -30.54 3.97
C LYS A 38 -3.87 -29.60 3.77
N ASP A 39 -4.04 -28.57 2.95
CA ASP A 39 -3.11 -27.45 2.80
C ASP A 39 -3.78 -26.17 3.33
N SER A 40 -3.01 -25.24 3.90
CA SER A 40 -3.53 -23.98 4.42
C SER A 40 -3.57 -22.86 3.37
N ARG A 41 -3.04 -23.11 2.17
CA ARG A 41 -3.15 -22.20 1.03
C ARG A 41 -4.59 -22.03 0.57
N ILE A 42 -4.86 -20.84 0.06
CA ILE A 42 -6.12 -20.51 -0.59
C ILE A 42 -5.92 -20.63 -2.11
N HIS A 43 -6.85 -21.32 -2.75
CA HIS A 43 -6.82 -21.59 -4.18
C HIS A 43 -8.03 -20.98 -4.86
N ILE A 44 -7.81 -20.36 -6.02
CA ILE A 44 -8.92 -19.95 -6.90
C ILE A 44 -9.57 -21.22 -7.45
N THR A 45 -10.89 -21.31 -7.31
CA THR A 45 -11.71 -22.39 -7.87
C THR A 45 -12.67 -21.90 -8.95
N SER A 46 -12.95 -20.60 -9.01
CA SER A 46 -13.78 -19.99 -10.05
C SER A 46 -12.98 -19.76 -11.34
N SER A 47 -13.44 -20.39 -12.41
CA SER A 47 -12.90 -20.17 -13.75
C SER A 47 -13.33 -18.84 -14.34
N GLU A 48 -14.51 -18.37 -13.95
CA GLU A 48 -15.08 -17.09 -14.38
C GLU A 48 -14.21 -15.95 -13.83
N LEU A 49 -13.82 -16.00 -12.55
CA LEU A 49 -12.90 -15.04 -11.95
C LEU A 49 -11.56 -14.97 -12.71
N CYS A 50 -10.98 -16.12 -13.06
CA CYS A 50 -9.74 -16.15 -13.84
C CYS A 50 -9.89 -15.44 -15.19
N ASN A 51 -10.98 -15.70 -15.91
CA ASN A 51 -11.27 -15.09 -17.21
C ASN A 51 -11.49 -13.58 -17.09
N ASP A 52 -12.28 -13.14 -16.12
CA ASP A 52 -12.59 -11.72 -15.89
C ASP A 52 -11.32 -10.92 -15.54
N VAL A 53 -10.46 -11.50 -14.71
CA VAL A 53 -9.17 -10.91 -14.34
C VAL A 53 -8.23 -10.86 -15.54
N LEU A 54 -8.18 -11.91 -16.36
CA LEU A 54 -7.37 -11.93 -17.58
C LEU A 54 -7.88 -10.91 -18.61
N GLU A 55 -9.20 -10.76 -18.77
CA GLU A 55 -9.78 -9.73 -19.63
C GLU A 55 -9.39 -8.33 -19.14
N ARG A 56 -9.40 -8.10 -17.82
CA ARG A 56 -8.94 -6.83 -17.22
C ARG A 56 -7.45 -6.58 -17.46
N LEU A 57 -6.61 -7.60 -17.38
CA LEU A 57 -5.16 -7.48 -17.55
C LEU A 57 -4.71 -7.45 -19.02
N ALA A 58 -5.53 -7.99 -19.92
CA ALA A 58 -5.28 -8.16 -21.34
C ALA A 58 -4.60 -6.97 -22.04
N PRO A 59 -5.04 -5.70 -21.85
CA PRO A 59 -4.44 -4.56 -22.55
C PRO A 59 -2.97 -4.32 -22.19
N THR A 60 -2.52 -4.86 -21.06
CA THR A 60 -1.20 -4.59 -20.49
C THR A 60 -0.32 -5.84 -20.47
N LEU A 61 -0.88 -7.02 -20.73
CA LEU A 61 -0.11 -8.25 -20.88
C LEU A 61 0.55 -8.26 -22.26
N LEU A 62 1.89 -8.19 -22.28
CA LEU A 62 2.66 -8.14 -23.51
C LEU A 62 2.60 -9.50 -24.22
N ASN A 63 1.77 -9.59 -25.25
CA ASN A 63 1.56 -10.80 -26.07
C ASN A 63 2.24 -10.69 -27.45
N ASN A 64 3.25 -9.83 -27.59
CA ASN A 64 3.99 -9.60 -28.84
C ASN A 64 5.33 -10.36 -28.90
N LYS A 65 5.81 -10.88 -27.76
CA LYS A 65 7.04 -11.64 -27.65
C LYS A 65 6.79 -12.99 -26.97
N PRO A 66 7.61 -14.01 -27.23
CA PRO A 66 7.55 -15.26 -26.49
C PRO A 66 7.92 -15.03 -25.01
N VAL A 67 7.02 -15.43 -24.09
CA VAL A 67 7.16 -15.23 -22.63
C VAL A 67 7.42 -16.55 -21.92
N ASP A 68 8.26 -16.56 -20.88
CA ASP A 68 8.35 -17.63 -19.90
C ASP A 68 7.57 -17.25 -18.63
N ILE A 69 6.95 -18.22 -17.97
CA ILE A 69 6.23 -18.02 -16.70
C ILE A 69 6.92 -18.80 -15.60
N ILE A 70 7.19 -18.14 -14.47
CA ILE A 70 7.49 -18.78 -13.20
C ILE A 70 6.23 -18.70 -12.34
N ASP A 71 5.62 -19.83 -12.03
CA ASP A 71 4.43 -19.93 -11.19
C ASP A 71 4.78 -20.52 -9.83
N ALA A 72 4.82 -19.65 -8.81
CA ALA A 72 5.15 -20.00 -7.44
C ALA A 72 3.89 -20.43 -6.69
N TYR A 73 3.90 -21.68 -6.20
CA TYR A 73 2.79 -22.31 -5.47
C TYR A 73 1.47 -22.41 -6.27
N PRO A 74 1.48 -23.00 -7.48
CA PRO A 74 0.29 -23.08 -8.34
C PRO A 74 -0.86 -23.89 -7.71
N GLY A 75 -0.58 -24.83 -6.80
CA GLY A 75 -1.59 -25.63 -6.12
C GLY A 75 -2.49 -26.38 -7.11
N LEU A 76 -3.79 -26.05 -7.15
CA LEU A 76 -4.76 -26.66 -8.06
C LEU A 76 -4.47 -26.42 -9.56
N GLY A 77 -3.64 -25.43 -9.90
CA GLY A 77 -3.28 -25.14 -11.29
C GLY A 77 -4.39 -24.51 -12.14
N ILE A 78 -5.55 -24.16 -11.55
CA ILE A 78 -6.66 -23.49 -12.25
C ILE A 78 -6.23 -22.10 -12.73
N TRP A 79 -5.63 -21.31 -11.84
CA TRP A 79 -5.06 -20.02 -12.21
C TRP A 79 -3.98 -20.15 -13.29
N SER A 80 -3.11 -21.15 -13.12
CA SER A 80 -2.01 -21.47 -14.04
C SER A 80 -2.51 -21.87 -15.43
N SER A 81 -3.60 -22.62 -15.54
CA SER A 81 -4.19 -23.06 -16.82
C SER A 81 -4.73 -21.88 -17.63
N HIS A 82 -5.47 -21.00 -16.98
CA HIS A 82 -6.02 -19.79 -17.60
C HIS A 82 -4.93 -18.86 -18.13
N PHE A 83 -3.90 -18.58 -17.34
CA PHE A 83 -2.77 -17.75 -17.80
C PHE A 83 -2.00 -18.41 -18.94
N HIS A 84 -1.80 -19.73 -18.88
CA HIS A 84 -1.09 -20.44 -19.94
C HIS A 84 -1.84 -20.38 -21.27
N GLU A 85 -3.16 -20.58 -21.25
CA GLU A 85 -4.00 -20.54 -22.45
C GLU A 85 -4.03 -19.14 -23.06
N TYR A 86 -4.11 -18.11 -22.22
CA TYR A 86 -4.14 -16.72 -22.65
C TYR A 86 -2.78 -16.23 -23.18
N VAL A 87 -1.71 -16.38 -22.39
CA VAL A 87 -0.36 -15.87 -22.71
C VAL A 87 0.34 -16.74 -23.75
N ARG A 88 0.04 -18.05 -23.79
CA ARG A 88 0.71 -19.05 -24.62
C ARG A 88 2.24 -19.01 -24.47
N PRO A 89 2.75 -19.18 -23.23
CA PRO A 89 4.16 -18.97 -22.93
C PRO A 89 5.03 -20.02 -23.61
N ARG A 90 6.30 -19.72 -23.92
CA ARG A 90 7.28 -20.73 -24.37
C ARG A 90 7.45 -21.84 -23.34
N ARG A 91 7.48 -21.46 -22.06
CA ARG A 91 7.62 -22.35 -20.92
C ARG A 91 6.81 -21.82 -19.74
N HIS A 92 6.16 -22.73 -19.02
CA HIS A 92 5.44 -22.41 -17.79
C HIS A 92 5.96 -23.31 -16.66
N ILE A 93 6.83 -22.77 -15.81
CA ILE A 93 7.45 -23.48 -14.70
C ILE A 93 6.51 -23.48 -13.50
N LEU A 94 6.15 -24.66 -13.01
CA LEU A 94 5.32 -24.87 -11.82
C LEU A 94 6.22 -25.20 -10.62
N LEU A 95 6.43 -24.22 -9.72
CA LEU A 95 7.17 -24.40 -8.48
C LEU A 95 6.24 -24.88 -7.37
N GLU A 96 6.00 -26.18 -7.34
CA GLU A 96 5.11 -26.82 -6.37
C GLU A 96 5.88 -27.88 -5.56
N PRO A 97 6.28 -27.57 -4.31
CA PRO A 97 6.98 -28.53 -3.46
C PRO A 97 6.04 -29.65 -2.97
N ASN A 98 4.74 -29.39 -2.81
CA ASN A 98 3.77 -30.39 -2.35
C ASN A 98 3.13 -31.15 -3.53
N PHE A 99 3.92 -31.53 -4.54
CA PHE A 99 3.38 -32.11 -5.78
C PHE A 99 2.46 -33.32 -5.55
N ARG A 100 2.77 -34.20 -4.59
CA ARG A 100 1.92 -35.36 -4.26
C ARG A 100 0.48 -34.97 -3.89
N THR A 101 0.31 -33.85 -3.20
CA THR A 101 -1.00 -33.34 -2.81
C THR A 101 -1.81 -32.85 -4.01
N TYR A 102 -1.12 -32.25 -4.99
CA TYR A 102 -1.74 -31.63 -6.17
C TYR A 102 -1.59 -32.45 -7.45
N GLU A 103 -1.05 -33.67 -7.36
CA GLU A 103 -0.67 -34.48 -8.52
C GLU A 103 -1.87 -34.70 -9.44
N ALA A 104 -3.04 -35.00 -8.86
CA ALA A 104 -4.27 -35.22 -9.62
C ALA A 104 -4.69 -34.02 -10.48
N HIS A 105 -4.31 -32.81 -10.08
CA HIS A 105 -4.65 -31.56 -10.77
C HIS A 105 -3.55 -31.09 -11.72
N LEU A 106 -2.27 -31.24 -11.34
CA LEU A 106 -1.13 -30.73 -12.11
C LEU A 106 -0.66 -31.71 -13.19
N LYS A 107 -0.77 -33.02 -12.95
CA LYS A 107 -0.33 -34.04 -13.91
C LYS A 107 -1.03 -33.96 -15.27
N PRO A 108 -2.35 -33.71 -15.35
CA PRO A 108 -3.00 -33.45 -16.64
C PRO A 108 -2.39 -32.29 -17.42
N LEU A 109 -2.00 -31.21 -16.75
CA LEU A 109 -1.33 -30.06 -17.39
C LEU A 109 0.03 -30.46 -17.95
N LEU A 110 0.83 -31.18 -17.16
CA LEU A 110 2.18 -31.62 -17.52
C LEU A 110 2.19 -32.66 -18.66
N GLN A 111 1.19 -33.54 -18.71
CA GLN A 111 1.15 -34.67 -19.64
C GLN A 111 0.35 -34.39 -20.93
N SER A 112 -0.31 -33.24 -21.01
CA SER A 112 -1.04 -32.84 -22.21
C SER A 112 -0.13 -32.86 -23.46
N PRO A 113 -0.60 -33.33 -24.63
CA PRO A 113 0.20 -33.31 -25.86
C PRO A 113 0.75 -31.91 -26.16
N GLY A 114 2.07 -31.79 -26.32
CA GLY A 114 2.72 -30.49 -26.57
C GLY A 114 2.73 -29.55 -25.37
N SER A 115 2.53 -30.07 -24.16
CA SER A 115 2.59 -29.30 -22.92
C SER A 115 3.89 -28.50 -22.82
N ARG A 116 3.75 -27.22 -22.48
CA ARG A 116 4.87 -26.33 -22.16
C ARG A 116 5.03 -26.14 -20.66
N TYR A 117 4.30 -26.92 -19.86
CA TYR A 117 4.46 -26.93 -18.41
C TYR A 117 5.68 -27.74 -18.00
N VAL A 118 6.42 -27.22 -17.03
CA VAL A 118 7.56 -27.90 -16.43
C VAL A 118 7.38 -27.85 -14.92
N HIS A 119 7.20 -29.00 -14.29
CA HIS A 119 7.18 -29.05 -12.82
C HIS A 119 8.59 -29.07 -12.28
N VAL A 120 8.84 -28.20 -11.29
CA VAL A 120 10.10 -28.13 -10.57
C VAL A 120 9.78 -28.23 -9.07
N PRO A 121 10.19 -29.31 -8.38
CA PRO A 121 9.84 -29.55 -6.97
C PRO A 121 10.72 -28.73 -6.01
N LEU A 122 10.89 -27.44 -6.29
CA LEU A 122 11.59 -26.50 -5.42
C LEU A 122 10.56 -25.66 -4.67
N ASP A 123 10.94 -25.25 -3.46
CA ASP A 123 10.07 -24.48 -2.57
C ASP A 123 10.31 -22.97 -2.76
N PRO A 124 9.35 -22.18 -3.30
CA PRO A 124 9.49 -20.74 -3.48
C PRO A 124 9.84 -19.94 -2.22
N ALA A 125 9.59 -20.48 -1.01
CA ALA A 125 9.92 -19.82 0.24
C ALA A 125 11.41 -19.90 0.63
N LEU A 126 12.21 -20.72 -0.07
CA LEU A 126 13.65 -20.84 0.16
C LEU A 126 14.45 -19.91 -0.74
N ASP A 127 15.40 -19.19 -0.18
CA ASP A 127 16.18 -18.16 -0.91
C ASP A 127 17.02 -18.77 -2.04
N ARG A 128 17.52 -20.00 -1.84
CA ARG A 128 18.27 -20.73 -2.86
C ARG A 128 17.43 -21.16 -4.07
N THR A 129 16.11 -21.22 -3.97
CA THR A 129 15.25 -21.81 -5.01
C THR A 129 15.43 -21.13 -6.36
N PHE A 130 15.47 -19.80 -6.38
CA PHE A 130 15.69 -19.06 -7.63
C PHE A 130 17.12 -19.24 -8.14
N SER A 131 18.13 -19.19 -7.26
CA SER A 131 19.51 -19.51 -7.63
C SER A 131 19.64 -20.89 -8.28
N ASP A 132 18.98 -21.90 -7.71
CA ASP A 132 18.96 -23.27 -8.21
C ASP A 132 18.22 -23.40 -9.54
N LEU A 133 17.14 -22.65 -9.76
CA LEU A 133 16.45 -22.59 -11.06
C LEU A 133 17.40 -22.17 -12.18
N PHE A 134 18.25 -21.17 -11.89
CA PHE A 134 19.23 -20.67 -12.85
C PHE A 134 20.38 -21.64 -13.04
N LYS A 135 21.00 -22.11 -11.96
CA LYS A 135 22.14 -23.05 -12.01
C LYS A 135 21.79 -24.35 -12.75
N LYS A 136 20.54 -24.80 -12.63
CA LYS A 136 20.04 -26.01 -13.30
C LYS A 136 19.53 -25.76 -14.72
N GLY A 137 19.62 -24.54 -15.22
CA GLY A 137 19.29 -24.22 -16.62
C GLY A 137 17.81 -24.36 -16.98
N TYR A 138 16.88 -24.09 -16.05
CA TYR A 138 15.44 -24.17 -16.34
C TYR A 138 14.91 -23.02 -17.21
N LEU A 139 15.72 -21.97 -17.40
CA LEU A 139 15.39 -20.77 -18.18
C LEU A 139 16.54 -20.44 -19.17
N PRO A 140 16.87 -21.33 -20.13
CA PRO A 140 18.01 -21.16 -21.02
C PRO A 140 17.88 -19.98 -22.00
N GLU A 141 16.66 -19.52 -22.27
CA GLU A 141 16.40 -18.36 -23.13
C GLU A 141 16.52 -17.02 -22.38
N GLN A 142 16.60 -17.06 -21.05
CA GLN A 142 16.79 -15.86 -20.23
C GLN A 142 18.30 -15.58 -20.10
N THR A 143 18.70 -14.36 -20.43
CA THR A 143 20.10 -13.94 -20.33
C THR A 143 20.28 -13.09 -19.10
N GLU A 144 21.23 -13.46 -18.24
CA GLU A 144 21.61 -12.64 -17.09
C GLU A 144 22.07 -11.27 -17.56
N ARG A 145 21.46 -10.22 -17.00
CA ARG A 145 21.78 -8.87 -17.39
C ARG A 145 23.02 -8.40 -16.66
N THR A 146 23.76 -7.49 -17.29
CA THR A 146 24.90 -6.84 -16.63
C THR A 146 24.45 -6.14 -15.36
N GLU A 147 25.23 -6.23 -14.29
CA GLU A 147 24.94 -5.59 -13.01
C GLU A 147 24.58 -4.10 -13.21
N GLY A 148 23.47 -3.66 -12.62
CA GLY A 148 22.95 -2.28 -12.79
C GLY A 148 22.13 -2.04 -14.06
N SER A 149 21.83 -3.07 -14.86
CA SER A 149 20.78 -2.99 -15.88
C SER A 149 19.39 -3.01 -15.22
N THR A 150 18.68 -1.90 -15.27
CA THR A 150 17.39 -1.73 -14.59
C THR A 150 16.21 -1.71 -15.56
N GLU A 151 16.38 -2.17 -16.80
CA GLU A 151 15.27 -2.21 -17.77
C GLU A 151 14.26 -3.29 -17.37
N VAL A 152 13.02 -3.15 -17.84
CA VAL A 152 11.99 -4.18 -17.66
C VAL A 152 12.32 -5.42 -18.49
N ASN A 153 12.04 -6.61 -17.95
CA ASN A 153 12.04 -7.87 -18.70
C ASN A 153 10.60 -8.23 -19.07
N ASP A 154 10.27 -8.05 -20.35
CA ASP A 154 8.97 -8.37 -20.93
C ASP A 154 8.85 -9.81 -21.44
N THR A 155 9.90 -10.61 -21.30
CA THR A 155 9.94 -12.02 -21.72
C THR A 155 9.79 -12.99 -20.55
N LEU A 156 9.63 -12.48 -19.33
CA LEU A 156 9.45 -13.27 -18.11
C LEU A 156 8.28 -12.69 -17.30
N LEU A 157 7.41 -13.57 -16.80
CA LEU A 157 6.30 -13.22 -15.92
C LEU A 157 6.35 -14.10 -14.67
N VAL A 158 6.08 -13.50 -13.51
CA VAL A 158 5.94 -14.26 -12.26
C VAL A 158 4.47 -14.28 -11.84
N LEU A 159 3.93 -15.48 -11.68
CA LEU A 159 2.68 -15.74 -10.96
C LEU A 159 3.05 -16.23 -9.56
N ALA A 160 2.35 -15.74 -8.53
CA ALA A 160 2.64 -16.17 -7.17
C ALA A 160 1.40 -16.28 -6.29
N ASN A 161 1.17 -17.46 -5.74
CA ASN A 161 0.20 -17.64 -4.67
C ASN A 161 0.85 -17.36 -3.31
N MET A 162 0.58 -16.18 -2.74
CA MET A 162 1.15 -15.71 -1.47
C MET A 162 0.20 -15.92 -0.28
N THR A 163 -0.72 -16.89 -0.39
CA THR A 163 -1.74 -17.14 0.64
C THR A 163 -1.33 -18.11 1.75
N LEU A 164 -0.17 -18.78 1.61
CA LEU A 164 0.36 -19.64 2.67
C LEU A 164 0.68 -18.78 3.91
N LEU A 165 -0.05 -18.97 5.01
CA LEU A 165 0.17 -18.21 6.25
C LEU A 165 1.17 -18.92 7.17
N ARG A 166 2.19 -18.19 7.66
CA ARG A 166 3.23 -18.71 8.58
C ARG A 166 2.65 -19.28 9.87
N SER A 167 1.59 -18.68 10.40
CA SER A 167 0.97 -19.11 11.66
C SER A 167 0.14 -20.39 11.54
N ALA A 168 -0.28 -20.74 10.32
CA ALA A 168 -1.18 -21.86 10.08
C ALA A 168 -0.47 -23.19 9.77
N THR A 169 0.86 -23.18 9.53
CA THR A 169 1.60 -24.38 9.10
C THR A 169 3.02 -24.46 9.63
N LYS A 170 3.60 -25.66 9.58
CA LYS A 170 5.06 -25.88 9.74
C LYS A 170 5.86 -25.52 8.48
N LEU A 171 5.19 -25.19 7.37
CA LEU A 171 5.81 -24.80 6.10
C LEU A 171 6.27 -23.34 6.17
N ARG A 172 7.38 -23.03 5.52
CA ARG A 172 7.84 -21.64 5.40
C ARG A 172 6.92 -20.91 4.43
N ALA A 173 6.25 -19.84 4.86
CA ALA A 173 5.54 -18.98 3.92
C ALA A 173 6.51 -18.07 3.18
N THR A 174 6.27 -17.89 1.87
CA THR A 174 6.94 -16.88 1.07
C THR A 174 6.71 -15.50 1.67
N ASP A 175 7.81 -14.78 1.88
CA ASP A 175 7.77 -13.38 2.29
C ASP A 175 7.70 -12.53 1.03
N SER A 176 6.53 -11.94 0.73
CA SER A 176 6.33 -11.10 -0.46
C SER A 176 7.32 -9.95 -0.52
N ARG A 177 7.80 -9.48 0.62
CA ARG A 177 8.88 -8.48 0.71
C ARG A 177 10.14 -8.95 0.00
N LYS A 178 10.52 -10.24 0.04
CA LYS A 178 11.72 -10.73 -0.65
C LYS A 178 11.63 -10.61 -2.17
N TYR A 179 10.43 -10.81 -2.73
CA TYR A 179 10.21 -10.65 -4.17
C TYR A 179 10.28 -9.18 -4.60
N ILE A 180 9.86 -8.26 -3.73
CA ILE A 180 9.91 -6.82 -3.99
C ILE A 180 11.33 -6.28 -3.73
N GLU A 181 12.00 -6.71 -2.65
CA GLU A 181 13.36 -6.29 -2.28
C GLU A 181 14.39 -6.76 -3.30
N SER A 182 14.18 -7.92 -3.94
CA SER A 182 15.09 -8.46 -4.95
C SER A 182 15.11 -7.63 -6.23
N MET A 183 14.14 -6.73 -6.44
CA MET A 183 14.24 -5.70 -7.49
C MET A 183 15.42 -4.74 -7.23
N LEU A 184 15.72 -4.42 -5.96
CA LEU A 184 16.75 -3.44 -5.60
C LEU A 184 18.18 -3.95 -5.80
N ASP A 185 18.42 -5.24 -5.53
CA ASP A 185 19.72 -5.88 -5.68
C ASP A 185 19.82 -6.78 -6.91
N GLN A 186 18.78 -6.75 -7.77
CA GLN A 186 18.67 -7.55 -9.00
C GLN A 186 18.95 -9.04 -8.74
N SER A 187 18.48 -9.57 -7.61
CA SER A 187 18.57 -10.99 -7.27
C SER A 187 17.32 -11.75 -7.72
N TYR A 188 17.26 -13.06 -7.43
CA TYR A 188 16.14 -13.92 -7.81
C TYR A 188 15.90 -13.82 -9.33
N PHE A 189 14.64 -13.79 -9.78
CA PHE A 189 14.28 -13.63 -11.18
C PHE A 189 14.55 -12.22 -11.73
N HIS A 190 14.85 -11.23 -10.87
CA HIS A 190 15.23 -9.89 -11.31
C HIS A 190 16.64 -9.80 -11.89
N ARG A 191 17.47 -10.83 -11.71
CA ARG A 191 18.78 -10.89 -12.40
C ARG A 191 18.69 -10.87 -13.93
N TYR A 192 17.51 -11.19 -14.46
CA TYR A 192 17.20 -11.12 -15.89
C TYR A 192 16.57 -9.78 -16.29
N GLY A 193 16.60 -8.77 -15.41
CA GLY A 193 15.89 -7.49 -15.55
C GLY A 193 14.67 -7.39 -14.65
N LEU A 194 14.03 -6.23 -14.58
CA LEU A 194 12.88 -6.03 -13.72
C LEU A 194 11.65 -6.79 -14.23
N VAL A 195 11.12 -7.73 -13.45
CA VAL A 195 10.06 -8.67 -13.85
C VAL A 195 8.73 -8.25 -13.26
N ARG A 196 7.65 -8.34 -14.05
CA ARG A 196 6.27 -8.13 -13.58
C ARG A 196 5.81 -9.29 -12.71
N ILE A 197 5.11 -8.98 -11.62
CA ILE A 197 4.61 -9.98 -10.65
C ILE A 197 3.10 -9.84 -10.55
N ILE A 198 2.37 -10.95 -10.76
CA ILE A 198 0.94 -11.03 -10.46
C ILE A 198 0.76 -12.01 -9.31
N ALA A 199 0.25 -11.52 -8.18
CA ALA A 199 0.21 -12.28 -6.94
C ALA A 199 -1.17 -12.31 -6.30
N ILE A 200 -1.48 -13.43 -5.65
CA ILE A 200 -2.72 -13.64 -4.88
C ILE A 200 -2.38 -13.50 -3.40
N PHE A 201 -3.09 -12.63 -2.69
CA PHE A 201 -2.96 -12.41 -1.26
C PHE A 201 -4.28 -12.67 -0.54
N PRO A 202 -4.28 -13.17 0.70
CA PRO A 202 -5.47 -13.13 1.54
C PRO A 202 -5.85 -11.66 1.76
N SER A 203 -7.14 -11.31 1.69
CA SER A 203 -7.58 -9.92 1.86
C SER A 203 -7.17 -9.33 3.21
N SER A 204 -7.07 -10.17 4.25
CA SER A 204 -6.59 -9.79 5.58
C SER A 204 -5.14 -9.29 5.62
N ASN A 205 -4.31 -9.69 4.65
CA ASN A 205 -2.90 -9.34 4.56
C ASN A 205 -2.61 -8.27 3.50
N LEU A 206 -3.58 -7.96 2.63
CA LEU A 206 -3.39 -6.98 1.55
C LEU A 206 -2.98 -5.61 2.12
N ASP A 207 -3.54 -5.21 3.26
CA ASP A 207 -3.23 -3.97 3.99
C ASP A 207 -1.73 -3.76 4.25
N ALA A 208 -0.94 -4.85 4.37
CA ALA A 208 0.50 -4.75 4.59
C ALA A 208 1.30 -4.45 3.32
N ILE A 209 0.73 -4.73 2.14
CA ILE A 209 1.39 -4.65 0.83
C ILE A 209 0.85 -3.47 0.03
N LEU A 210 -0.48 -3.38 -0.08
CA LEU A 210 -1.22 -2.32 -0.76
C LEU A 210 -2.26 -1.72 0.20
N PRO A 211 -1.82 -1.03 1.28
CA PRO A 211 -2.69 -0.34 2.23
C PRO A 211 -3.60 0.66 1.52
N LYS A 212 -4.88 0.60 1.89
CA LYS A 212 -5.89 1.58 1.48
C LYS A 212 -5.97 2.76 2.45
N SER A 213 -5.14 2.81 3.48
CA SER A 213 -5.09 3.89 4.49
C SER A 213 -3.64 4.11 4.93
N ILE A 214 -3.25 5.37 5.15
CA ILE A 214 -1.91 5.75 5.59
C ILE A 214 -1.57 5.17 6.98
N SER A 215 -2.59 4.96 7.81
CA SER A 215 -2.45 4.30 9.12
C SER A 215 -1.91 2.87 9.02
N ARG A 216 -2.13 2.23 7.87
CA ARG A 216 -1.69 0.88 7.53
C ARG A 216 -0.43 0.86 6.69
N ARG A 217 0.17 2.01 6.38
CA ARG A 217 1.44 2.11 5.68
C ARG A 217 2.56 1.43 6.47
N ARG A 218 3.23 0.44 5.87
CA ARG A 218 4.31 -0.38 6.48
C ARG A 218 5.52 -0.44 5.55
N ARG A 219 6.61 -1.01 6.06
CA ARG A 219 7.86 -1.27 5.32
C ARG A 219 7.64 -1.83 3.92
N THR A 220 6.82 -2.88 3.78
CA THR A 220 6.62 -3.56 2.49
C THR A 220 5.98 -2.63 1.46
N GLN A 221 5.03 -1.79 1.86
CA GLN A 221 4.46 -0.79 0.96
C GLN A 221 5.45 0.34 0.65
N ALA A 222 6.20 0.83 1.65
CA ALA A 222 7.19 1.88 1.42
C ALA A 222 8.28 1.41 0.43
N LEU A 223 8.65 0.14 0.51
CA LEU A 223 9.52 -0.52 -0.45
C LEU A 223 8.85 -0.63 -1.84
N LEU A 224 7.59 -1.05 -1.90
CA LEU A 224 6.85 -1.18 -3.16
C LEU A 224 6.77 0.16 -3.91
N GLU A 225 6.56 1.27 -3.20
CA GLU A 225 6.62 2.64 -3.77
C GLU A 225 7.96 2.95 -4.45
N CYS A 226 9.06 2.35 -4.00
CA CYS A 226 10.40 2.62 -4.56
C CYS A 226 10.64 1.90 -5.88
N VAL A 227 9.99 0.75 -6.10
CA VAL A 227 10.37 -0.18 -7.17
C VAL A 227 9.25 -0.43 -8.16
N ALA A 228 8.00 -0.13 -7.80
CA ALA A 228 6.85 -0.31 -8.67
C ALA A 228 6.34 1.03 -9.20
N SER A 229 5.95 1.04 -10.48
CA SER A 229 5.30 2.18 -11.11
C SER A 229 3.82 2.14 -10.81
N GLU A 230 3.26 0.93 -10.83
CA GLU A 230 1.88 0.62 -10.53
C GLU A 230 1.79 -0.65 -9.69
N ALA A 231 0.88 -0.62 -8.72
CA ALA A 231 0.42 -1.79 -7.99
C ALA A 231 -1.11 -1.73 -7.92
N ASN A 232 -1.79 -2.48 -8.78
CA ASN A 232 -3.24 -2.44 -8.91
C ASN A 232 -3.85 -3.70 -8.29
N GLU A 233 -4.81 -3.54 -7.37
CA GLU A 233 -5.72 -4.62 -7.01
C GLU A 233 -6.66 -4.84 -8.21
N VAL A 234 -6.53 -5.98 -8.88
CA VAL A 234 -7.27 -6.30 -10.10
C VAL A 234 -8.65 -6.84 -9.75
N ALA A 235 -8.70 -7.73 -8.76
CA ALA A 235 -9.90 -8.28 -8.19
C ALA A 235 -9.70 -8.51 -6.70
N GLY A 236 -10.76 -8.39 -5.91
CA GLY A 236 -10.73 -8.60 -4.47
C GLY A 236 -12.08 -8.40 -3.81
N ASP A 237 -12.10 -8.57 -2.50
CA ASP A 237 -13.30 -8.33 -1.70
C ASP A 237 -13.52 -6.83 -1.50
N THR A 238 -14.47 -6.28 -2.24
CA THR A 238 -14.86 -4.86 -2.16
C THR A 238 -15.94 -4.60 -1.10
N SER A 239 -16.37 -5.62 -0.33
CA SER A 239 -17.32 -5.46 0.78
C SER A 239 -16.66 -4.92 2.05
N GLU A 240 -15.32 -4.99 2.13
CA GLU A 240 -14.53 -4.57 3.27
C GLU A 240 -14.63 -3.05 3.51
N THR A 241 -15.11 -2.64 4.68
CA THR A 241 -15.34 -1.22 5.01
C THR A 241 -14.41 -0.65 6.07
N THR A 242 -13.58 -1.45 6.75
CA THR A 242 -12.72 -1.00 7.87
C THR A 242 -11.80 0.13 7.47
N HIS A 243 -11.22 0.07 6.27
CA HIS A 243 -10.34 1.12 5.78
C HIS A 243 -11.09 2.42 5.48
N LEU A 244 -12.33 2.34 4.99
CA LEU A 244 -13.16 3.50 4.61
C LEU A 244 -13.36 4.43 5.80
N THR A 245 -13.66 3.87 6.97
CA THR A 245 -13.78 4.63 8.22
C THR A 245 -12.48 5.35 8.59
N ARG A 246 -11.33 4.67 8.46
CA ARG A 246 -10.04 5.25 8.85
C ARG A 246 -9.64 6.42 7.97
N ARG A 247 -10.00 6.36 6.69
CA ARG A 247 -9.74 7.42 5.72
C ARG A 247 -10.65 8.63 5.88
N GLY A 248 -11.90 8.39 6.24
CA GLY A 248 -12.95 9.39 6.19
C GLY A 248 -13.56 9.50 4.79
N LEU A 249 -14.86 9.84 4.76
CA LEU A 249 -15.66 9.87 3.53
C LEU A 249 -15.08 10.78 2.42
N PRO A 250 -14.62 12.02 2.70
CA PRO A 250 -14.12 12.91 1.65
C PRO A 250 -12.89 12.34 0.93
N VAL A 251 -11.96 11.73 1.67
CA VAL A 251 -10.75 11.12 1.11
C VAL A 251 -11.10 9.90 0.25
N VAL A 252 -12.05 9.08 0.70
CA VAL A 252 -12.55 7.92 -0.07
C VAL A 252 -13.18 8.38 -1.39
N GLN A 253 -14.05 9.38 -1.34
CA GLN A 253 -14.73 9.92 -2.53
C GLN A 253 -13.74 10.52 -3.52
N SER A 254 -12.84 11.40 -3.06
CA SER A 254 -11.78 11.99 -3.90
C SER A 254 -10.90 10.90 -4.55
N SER A 255 -10.52 9.86 -3.79
CA SER A 255 -9.74 8.74 -4.33
C SER A 255 -10.49 7.98 -5.44
N ALA A 256 -11.76 7.68 -5.22
CA ALA A 256 -12.61 6.98 -6.19
C ALA A 256 -12.88 7.82 -7.45
N GLU A 257 -13.17 9.12 -7.29
CA GLU A 257 -13.34 10.06 -8.41
C GLU A 257 -12.08 10.17 -9.26
N ARG A 258 -10.89 10.17 -8.66
CA ARG A 258 -9.62 10.18 -9.41
C ARG A 258 -9.39 8.90 -10.17
N ALA A 259 -9.71 7.74 -9.58
CA ALA A 259 -9.68 6.48 -10.31
C ALA A 259 -10.67 6.48 -11.48
N ALA A 260 -11.88 6.99 -11.28
CA ALA A 260 -12.87 7.14 -12.35
C ALA A 260 -12.37 8.06 -13.49
N LYS A 261 -11.80 9.23 -13.15
CA LYS A 261 -11.21 10.16 -14.11
C LYS A 261 -10.07 9.56 -14.92
N ARG A 262 -9.22 8.72 -14.32
CA ARG A 262 -8.16 8.01 -15.07
C ARG A 262 -8.71 7.00 -16.08
N ASN A 263 -9.92 6.49 -15.84
CA ASN A 263 -10.61 5.61 -16.78
C ASN A 263 -11.37 6.38 -17.86
N GLU A 264 -11.56 7.69 -17.74
CA GLU A 264 -12.17 8.50 -18.79
C GLU A 264 -11.26 8.48 -20.03
N GLY A 265 -11.67 7.72 -21.06
CA GLY A 265 -10.89 7.53 -22.30
C GLY A 265 -10.19 6.17 -22.44
N VAL A 266 -10.17 5.34 -21.38
CA VAL A 266 -9.71 3.94 -21.45
C VAL A 266 -10.93 3.04 -21.22
N VAL A 267 -11.23 2.14 -22.16
CA VAL A 267 -12.34 1.18 -22.00
C VAL A 267 -11.94 0.12 -20.99
N VAL A 268 -12.07 0.44 -19.70
CA VAL A 268 -11.90 -0.51 -18.61
C VAL A 268 -13.22 -1.23 -18.41
N LYS A 269 -13.33 -2.42 -19.00
CA LYS A 269 -14.53 -3.25 -18.92
C LYS A 269 -14.68 -3.84 -17.51
N VAL A 270 -15.84 -3.62 -16.89
CA VAL A 270 -16.29 -4.33 -15.68
C VAL A 270 -17.29 -5.40 -16.15
N PRO A 271 -16.97 -6.70 -16.05
CA PRO A 271 -17.93 -7.75 -16.36
C PRO A 271 -19.18 -7.65 -15.45
N PRO A 272 -20.38 -7.99 -15.96
CA PRO A 272 -21.59 -7.98 -15.13
C PRO A 272 -21.44 -8.86 -13.89
N GLY A 273 -21.85 -8.36 -12.73
CA GLY A 273 -21.70 -9.07 -11.45
C GLY A 273 -20.33 -8.89 -10.79
N ARG A 274 -19.42 -8.13 -11.40
CA ARG A 274 -18.10 -7.78 -10.84
C ARG A 274 -18.01 -6.32 -10.39
N GLU A 275 -19.13 -5.60 -10.38
CA GLU A 275 -19.19 -4.23 -9.92
C GLU A 275 -18.74 -4.13 -8.46
N PRO A 276 -17.91 -3.14 -8.09
CA PRO A 276 -17.58 -2.90 -6.70
C PRO A 276 -18.86 -2.67 -5.89
N ILE A 277 -18.93 -3.28 -4.71
CA ILE A 277 -20.05 -3.06 -3.78
C ILE A 277 -20.14 -1.57 -3.43
N PRO A 278 -21.30 -0.92 -3.62
CA PRO A 278 -21.48 0.48 -3.28
C PRO A 278 -21.19 0.77 -1.82
N LEU A 279 -20.51 1.91 -1.55
CA LEU A 279 -20.28 2.37 -0.19
C LEU A 279 -21.61 2.66 0.52
N GLU A 280 -21.92 1.87 1.54
CA GLU A 280 -23.05 2.11 2.42
C GLU A 280 -22.70 3.16 3.48
N LEU A 281 -23.60 4.14 3.66
CA LEU A 281 -23.46 5.20 4.65
C LEU A 281 -24.18 4.85 5.95
N ALA A 282 -23.70 5.40 7.06
CA ALA A 282 -24.37 5.30 8.34
C ALA A 282 -25.83 5.81 8.25
N PRO A 283 -26.80 5.15 8.90
CA PRO A 283 -28.19 5.57 8.86
C PRO A 283 -28.35 6.96 9.46
N LYS A 284 -29.37 7.71 9.03
CA LYS A 284 -29.75 8.97 9.70
C LYS A 284 -30.19 8.68 11.15
N PRO A 285 -29.87 9.58 12.10
CA PRO A 285 -30.32 9.40 13.48
C PRO A 285 -31.85 9.36 13.54
N VAL A 286 -32.37 8.43 14.32
CA VAL A 286 -33.81 8.32 14.58
C VAL A 286 -34.28 9.53 15.39
N VAL A 287 -35.38 10.14 14.94
CA VAL A 287 -36.10 11.18 15.68
C VAL A 287 -36.80 10.54 16.88
N VAL A 288 -36.48 11.04 18.08
CA VAL A 288 -37.13 10.61 19.33
C VAL A 288 -37.79 11.82 19.97
N ASN A 289 -39.06 11.69 20.33
CA ASN A 289 -39.87 12.76 20.92
C ASN A 289 -39.88 14.06 20.09
N GLY A 290 -39.83 13.96 18.76
CA GLY A 290 -39.79 15.12 17.85
C GLY A 290 -38.46 15.86 17.79
N VAL A 291 -37.42 15.39 18.50
CA VAL A 291 -36.08 16.00 18.45
C VAL A 291 -35.30 15.45 17.25
N GLU A 292 -35.04 16.32 16.28
CA GLU A 292 -34.13 16.02 15.18
C GLU A 292 -32.68 16.18 15.62
N HIS A 293 -31.82 15.27 15.18
CA HIS A 293 -30.39 15.29 15.47
C HIS A 293 -29.59 15.52 14.19
N SER A 294 -28.48 16.26 14.29
CA SER A 294 -27.57 16.49 13.17
C SER A 294 -27.02 15.16 12.63
N TYR A 295 -27.06 15.01 11.31
CA TYR A 295 -26.53 13.85 10.60
C TYR A 295 -25.16 14.19 10.00
N VAL A 296 -24.16 13.37 10.32
CA VAL A 296 -22.83 13.45 9.73
C VAL A 296 -22.61 12.22 8.84
N PRO A 297 -22.59 12.38 7.50
CA PRO A 297 -22.33 11.30 6.57
C PRO A 297 -20.98 10.63 6.84
N ARG A 298 -20.98 9.31 6.97
CA ARG A 298 -19.79 8.49 7.21
C ARG A 298 -20.03 7.05 6.76
N PRO A 299 -18.98 6.26 6.49
CA PRO A 299 -19.13 4.83 6.22
C PRO A 299 -19.90 4.10 7.32
N ILE A 300 -20.73 3.14 6.93
CA ILE A 300 -21.44 2.27 7.87
C ILE A 300 -20.45 1.44 8.70
N HIS A 301 -20.90 0.98 9.85
CA HIS A 301 -20.15 0.14 10.79
C HIS A 301 -21.09 -0.97 11.23
N ASP A 302 -20.55 -2.11 11.65
CA ASP A 302 -21.35 -3.28 12.06
C ASP A 302 -22.42 -2.93 13.11
N TRP A 303 -22.07 -2.14 14.12
CA TRP A 303 -23.00 -1.73 15.17
C TRP A 303 -24.15 -0.82 14.69
N HIS A 304 -24.02 -0.15 13.54
CA HIS A 304 -25.13 0.60 12.95
C HIS A 304 -26.26 -0.34 12.50
N HIS A 305 -25.95 -1.57 12.08
CA HIS A 305 -26.96 -2.59 11.78
C HIS A 305 -27.73 -2.98 13.06
N GLU A 306 -27.02 -3.12 14.19
CA GLU A 306 -27.63 -3.35 15.49
C GLU A 306 -28.55 -2.19 15.90
N TYR A 307 -28.14 -0.95 15.66
CA TYR A 307 -28.96 0.24 15.89
C TYR A 307 -30.26 0.24 15.07
N ILE A 308 -30.17 -0.04 13.76
CA ILE A 308 -31.34 -0.12 12.87
C ILE A 308 -32.28 -1.24 13.33
N LYS A 309 -31.71 -2.41 13.66
CA LYS A 309 -32.49 -3.57 14.13
C LYS A 309 -33.18 -3.28 15.46
N ALA A 310 -32.46 -2.73 16.43
CA ALA A 310 -33.01 -2.38 17.74
C ALA A 310 -34.19 -1.40 17.63
N HIS A 311 -34.11 -0.43 16.72
CA HIS A 311 -35.22 0.49 16.45
C HIS A 311 -36.44 -0.21 15.85
N LYS A 312 -36.23 -1.08 14.85
CA LYS A 312 -37.30 -1.85 14.21
C LYS A 312 -37.99 -2.78 15.21
N ASP A 313 -37.22 -3.48 16.04
CA ASP A 313 -37.73 -4.39 17.07
C ASP A 313 -38.51 -3.63 18.14
N LEU A 314 -38.01 -2.46 18.57
CA LEU A 314 -38.70 -1.59 19.51
C LEU A 314 -40.06 -1.14 18.96
N LYS A 315 -40.11 -0.61 17.74
CA LYS A 315 -41.37 -0.18 17.09
C LYS A 315 -42.38 -1.33 16.98
N LYS A 316 -41.92 -2.52 16.61
CA LYS A 316 -42.78 -3.70 16.44
C LYS A 316 -43.40 -4.15 17.76
N GLU A 317 -42.66 -4.07 18.86
CA GLU A 317 -43.20 -4.42 20.18
C GLU A 317 -44.05 -3.28 20.76
N GLU A 318 -43.77 -2.02 20.46
CA GLU A 318 -44.61 -0.88 20.86
C GLU A 318 -46.00 -0.91 20.23
N GLN A 319 -46.12 -1.42 19.01
CA GLN A 319 -47.39 -1.61 18.32
C GLN A 319 -48.28 -2.71 18.94
N LYS A 320 -47.72 -3.59 19.77
CA LYS A 320 -48.46 -4.69 20.41
C LYS A 320 -48.97 -4.33 21.81
N ILE A 321 -48.71 -3.11 22.27
CA ILE A 321 -49.10 -2.68 23.61
C ILE A 321 -50.60 -2.39 23.61
N ASP A 322 -51.33 -3.08 24.49
CA ASP A 322 -52.63 -2.63 24.96
C ASP A 322 -52.42 -1.67 26.13
N THR A 323 -52.99 -0.46 26.04
CA THR A 323 -52.89 0.63 27.03
C THR A 323 -53.37 0.26 28.44
N SER A 324 -54.00 -0.90 28.61
CA SER A 324 -54.59 -1.38 29.85
C SER A 324 -53.69 -2.31 30.69
N ASN A 325 -52.52 -2.75 30.20
CA ASN A 325 -51.65 -3.72 30.86
C ASN A 325 -50.26 -3.16 31.26
N PRO A 326 -49.59 -3.74 32.28
CA PRO A 326 -48.24 -3.35 32.66
C PRO A 326 -47.25 -3.60 31.51
N ILE A 327 -46.28 -2.68 31.38
CA ILE A 327 -45.26 -2.68 30.31
C ILE A 327 -44.50 -4.02 30.33
N PRO A 328 -44.48 -4.79 29.22
CA PRO A 328 -43.75 -6.05 29.16
C PRO A 328 -42.24 -5.87 29.44
N ALA A 329 -41.64 -6.79 30.19
CA ALA A 329 -40.21 -6.76 30.50
C ALA A 329 -39.33 -6.67 29.24
N LYS A 330 -39.71 -7.42 28.19
CA LYS A 330 -39.07 -7.38 26.86
C LYS A 330 -39.03 -5.98 26.25
N LEU A 331 -40.11 -5.20 26.39
CA LEU A 331 -40.17 -3.84 25.88
C LEU A 331 -39.25 -2.90 26.68
N LYS A 332 -39.16 -3.09 28.00
CA LYS A 332 -38.21 -2.34 28.85
C LYS A 332 -36.76 -2.58 28.42
N ASP A 333 -36.40 -3.83 28.11
CA ASP A 333 -35.06 -4.19 27.66
C ASP A 333 -34.74 -3.63 26.28
N LEU A 334 -35.69 -3.69 25.33
CA LEU A 334 -35.54 -3.09 24.00
C LEU A 334 -35.36 -1.57 24.08
N ARG A 335 -36.14 -0.88 24.93
CA ARG A 335 -35.98 0.55 25.18
C ARG A 335 -34.59 0.88 25.73
N LYS A 336 -34.11 0.11 26.71
CA LYS A 336 -32.77 0.30 27.30
C LYS A 336 -31.66 0.09 26.26
N ASN A 337 -31.75 -0.98 25.45
CA ASN A 337 -30.78 -1.27 24.40
C ASN A 337 -30.76 -0.17 23.33
N PHE A 338 -31.93 0.21 22.81
CA PHE A 338 -32.04 1.26 21.82
C PHE A 338 -31.52 2.61 22.35
N ALA A 339 -31.86 2.98 23.59
CA ALA A 339 -31.36 4.21 24.21
C ALA A 339 -29.82 4.21 24.34
N ALA A 340 -29.20 3.07 24.66
CA ALA A 340 -27.75 2.94 24.70
C ALA A 340 -27.10 3.13 23.32
N LEU A 341 -27.67 2.49 22.29
CA LEU A 341 -27.18 2.62 20.90
C LEU A 341 -27.41 4.04 20.35
N GLN A 342 -28.54 4.67 20.66
CA GLN A 342 -28.81 6.06 20.30
C GLN A 342 -27.82 7.01 20.98
N LYS A 343 -27.57 6.83 22.29
CA LYS A 343 -26.57 7.63 23.02
C LYS A 343 -25.18 7.49 22.39
N ARG A 344 -24.77 6.26 22.04
CA ARG A 344 -23.53 6.00 21.31
C ARG A 344 -23.49 6.75 19.98
N TYR A 345 -24.55 6.64 19.18
CA TYR A 345 -24.65 7.32 17.88
C TYR A 345 -24.49 8.82 17.99
N LEU A 346 -25.20 9.45 18.94
CA LEU A 346 -25.15 10.90 19.15
C LEU A 346 -23.77 11.34 19.65
N TYR A 347 -23.16 10.56 20.53
CA TYR A 347 -21.79 10.82 21.00
C TYR A 347 -20.79 10.75 19.84
N GLU A 348 -20.76 9.65 19.08
CA GLU A 348 -19.84 9.49 17.95
C GLU A 348 -20.07 10.58 16.88
N SER A 349 -21.32 10.92 16.57
CA SER A 349 -21.63 11.98 15.59
C SER A 349 -21.15 13.35 16.07
N SER A 350 -21.27 13.65 17.37
CA SER A 350 -20.74 14.89 17.94
C SER A 350 -19.20 14.92 17.86
N GLN A 351 -18.53 13.81 18.18
CA GLN A 351 -17.07 13.71 18.10
C GLN A 351 -16.55 13.90 16.67
N ILE A 352 -17.19 13.26 15.68
CA ILE A 352 -16.78 13.36 14.27
C ILE A 352 -16.99 14.79 13.74
N ARG A 353 -18.14 15.40 14.04
CA ARG A 353 -18.41 16.80 13.65
C ARG A 353 -17.35 17.75 14.21
N SER A 354 -17.09 17.70 15.51
CA SER A 354 -16.07 18.54 16.14
C SER A 354 -14.67 18.24 15.60
N ALA A 355 -14.38 16.98 15.23
CA ALA A 355 -13.13 16.64 14.56
C ALA A 355 -13.01 17.26 13.16
N HIS A 356 -14.09 17.30 12.39
CA HIS A 356 -14.12 17.99 11.09
C HIS A 356 -13.94 19.51 11.27
N GLU A 357 -14.63 20.12 12.22
CA GLU A 357 -14.47 21.55 12.52
C GLU A 357 -13.03 21.89 12.92
N ALA A 358 -12.38 21.05 13.75
CA ALA A 358 -10.97 21.21 14.09
C ALA A 358 -10.04 21.01 12.88
N ASP A 359 -10.37 20.05 12.00
CA ASP A 359 -9.58 19.81 10.78
C ASP A 359 -9.73 20.94 9.75
N ASP A 360 -10.87 21.62 9.68
CA ASP A 360 -11.02 22.83 8.86
C ASP A 360 -10.01 23.91 9.29
N ARG A 361 -9.88 24.14 10.60
CA ARG A 361 -8.88 25.09 11.14
C ARG A 361 -7.46 24.59 10.88
N GLN A 362 -7.24 23.28 10.98
CA GLN A 362 -5.97 22.68 10.63
C GLN A 362 -5.63 22.84 9.14
N CYS A 363 -6.61 22.75 8.24
CA CYS A 363 -6.43 23.03 6.82
C CYS A 363 -5.94 24.46 6.59
N ASP A 364 -6.57 25.44 7.24
CA ASP A 364 -6.18 26.84 7.10
C ASP A 364 -4.77 27.09 7.64
N ILE A 365 -4.40 26.46 8.76
CA ILE A 365 -3.01 26.48 9.26
C ILE A 365 -2.06 25.86 8.24
N ASP A 366 -2.39 24.69 7.70
CA ASP A 366 -1.55 23.99 6.73
C ASP A 366 -1.32 24.82 5.45
N ASN A 367 -2.35 25.55 4.99
CA ASN A 367 -2.28 26.44 3.83
C ASN A 367 -1.32 27.62 4.08
N ILE A 368 -1.43 28.26 5.25
CA ILE A 368 -0.52 29.35 5.63
C ILE A 368 0.92 28.82 5.72
N GLU A 369 1.13 27.67 6.35
CA GLU A 369 2.47 27.07 6.45
C GLU A 369 3.04 26.70 5.08
N ALA A 370 2.21 26.23 4.13
CA ALA A 370 2.62 25.96 2.75
C ALA A 370 3.06 27.24 2.04
N ASP A 371 2.38 28.36 2.23
CA ASP A 371 2.81 29.65 1.69
C ASP A 371 4.11 30.13 2.32
N LEU A 372 4.31 29.91 3.62
CA LEU A 372 5.60 30.20 4.27
C LEU A 372 6.73 29.32 3.70
N ARG A 373 6.47 28.05 3.35
CA ARG A 373 7.46 27.20 2.65
C ARG A 373 7.81 27.78 1.28
N LYS A 374 6.85 28.33 0.54
CA LYS A 374 7.08 29.06 -0.73
C LYS A 374 7.89 30.35 -0.51
N VAL A 375 7.77 31.00 0.64
CA VAL A 375 8.67 32.13 0.98
C VAL A 375 10.10 31.63 1.22
N MET A 376 10.26 30.52 1.93
CA MET A 376 11.57 29.95 2.25
C MET A 376 12.34 29.49 1.00
N ASN A 377 11.65 28.87 0.03
CA ASN A 377 12.25 28.45 -1.23
C ASN A 377 12.38 29.59 -2.28
N GLY A 378 11.88 30.79 -1.97
CA GLY A 378 12.00 31.97 -2.83
C GLY A 378 10.91 32.11 -3.90
N ALA A 379 9.93 31.21 -3.96
CA ALA A 379 8.80 31.31 -4.88
C ALA A 379 7.83 32.46 -4.51
N LEU A 380 7.76 32.83 -3.24
CA LEU A 380 7.03 34.01 -2.76
C LEU A 380 7.96 35.01 -2.06
N PRO A 381 7.71 36.32 -2.17
CA PRO A 381 8.46 37.32 -1.43
C PRO A 381 8.13 37.26 0.07
N VAL A 382 9.07 37.71 0.91
CA VAL A 382 8.80 37.90 2.35
C VAL A 382 7.67 38.92 2.51
N PRO A 383 6.59 38.60 3.24
CA PRO A 383 5.43 39.48 3.37
C PRO A 383 5.83 40.81 4.03
N ASN A 384 5.07 41.87 3.72
CA ASN A 384 5.30 43.14 4.39
C ASN A 384 4.83 43.10 5.86
N ARG A 385 5.28 44.04 6.70
CA ARG A 385 4.98 44.05 8.14
C ARG A 385 3.48 43.99 8.47
N ARG A 386 2.63 44.62 7.66
CA ARG A 386 1.17 44.61 7.87
C ARG A 386 0.57 43.24 7.58
N GLU A 387 0.98 42.62 6.47
CA GLU A 387 0.59 41.25 6.11
C GLU A 387 1.11 40.23 7.12
N ALA A 388 2.39 40.32 7.50
CA ALA A 388 2.99 39.47 8.52
C ALA A 388 2.22 39.54 9.84
N GLY A 389 1.83 40.74 10.29
CA GLY A 389 1.00 40.92 11.48
C GLY A 389 -0.38 40.25 11.36
N LYS A 390 -1.00 40.29 10.17
CA LYS A 390 -2.26 39.55 9.91
C LYS A 390 -2.05 38.04 9.93
N ILE A 391 -1.00 37.54 9.29
CA ILE A 391 -0.67 36.11 9.24
C ILE A 391 -0.42 35.58 10.65
N ILE A 392 0.40 36.27 11.45
CA ILE A 392 0.71 35.87 12.84
C ILE A 392 -0.57 35.84 13.69
N LYS A 393 -1.38 36.90 13.63
CA LYS A 393 -2.65 36.97 14.37
C LYS A 393 -3.61 35.85 13.94
N ASN A 394 -3.72 35.60 12.64
CA ASN A 394 -4.58 34.55 12.10
C ASN A 394 -4.12 33.15 12.52
N LEU A 395 -2.81 32.86 12.41
CA LEU A 395 -2.24 31.60 12.87
C LEU A 395 -2.49 31.35 14.36
N ALA A 396 -2.33 32.38 15.20
CA ALA A 396 -2.60 32.26 16.63
C ALA A 396 -4.08 31.95 16.91
N LEU A 397 -4.99 32.69 16.27
CA LEU A 397 -6.45 32.46 16.38
C LEU A 397 -6.85 31.07 15.92
N LEU A 398 -6.42 30.63 14.74
CA LEU A 398 -6.75 29.31 14.20
C LEU A 398 -6.24 28.18 15.10
N LYS A 399 -5.04 28.32 15.67
CA LYS A 399 -4.48 27.35 16.62
C LYS A 399 -5.29 27.31 17.91
N GLU A 400 -5.65 28.47 18.46
CA GLU A 400 -6.48 28.58 19.66
C GLU A 400 -7.87 27.96 19.44
N GLU A 401 -8.56 28.33 18.36
CA GLU A 401 -9.87 27.76 18.02
C GLU A 401 -9.81 26.24 17.85
N ARG A 402 -8.81 25.75 17.10
CA ARG A 402 -8.58 24.31 16.93
C ARG A 402 -8.38 23.64 18.29
N ASP A 403 -7.50 24.17 19.14
CA ASP A 403 -7.16 23.56 20.41
C ASP A 403 -8.33 23.57 21.41
N ILE A 404 -9.18 24.60 21.37
CA ILE A 404 -10.46 24.64 22.10
C ILE A 404 -11.37 23.51 21.64
N ILE A 405 -11.57 23.34 20.33
CA ILE A 405 -12.41 22.26 19.80
C ILE A 405 -11.83 20.89 20.18
N LEU A 406 -10.51 20.70 20.02
CA LEU A 406 -9.83 19.46 20.39
C LEU A 406 -10.00 19.15 21.89
N SER A 407 -10.02 20.16 22.77
CA SER A 407 -10.22 19.94 24.21
C SER A 407 -11.59 19.33 24.57
N SER A 408 -12.59 19.49 23.68
CA SER A 408 -13.93 18.91 23.84
C SER A 408 -14.03 17.45 23.39
N LEU A 409 -13.03 16.96 22.65
CA LEU A 409 -12.99 15.60 22.15
C LEU A 409 -12.53 14.60 23.22
N GLY A 410 -12.96 13.35 23.08
CA GLY A 410 -12.52 12.26 23.94
C GLY A 410 -11.02 12.00 23.78
N LYS A 411 -10.31 11.78 24.89
CA LYS A 411 -8.85 11.55 24.88
C LYS A 411 -8.40 10.43 23.93
N GLN A 412 -9.18 9.36 23.82
CA GLN A 412 -8.89 8.27 22.88
C GLN A 412 -9.03 8.72 21.43
N PHE A 413 -10.04 9.53 21.14
CA PHE A 413 -10.28 10.09 19.81
C PHE A 413 -9.11 10.99 19.37
N ILE A 414 -8.70 11.92 20.23
CA ILE A 414 -7.56 12.82 19.97
C ILE A 414 -6.27 12.01 19.78
N ARG A 415 -6.05 10.97 20.60
CA ARG A 415 -4.80 10.21 20.58
C ARG A 415 -4.67 9.27 19.38
N HIS A 416 -5.77 8.76 18.84
CA HIS A 416 -5.77 7.65 17.88
C HIS A 416 -6.49 7.94 16.57
N HIS A 417 -7.49 8.81 16.54
CA HIS A 417 -8.32 9.04 15.35
C HIS A 417 -7.98 10.36 14.66
N TYR A 418 -8.00 11.47 15.39
CA TYR A 418 -7.80 12.80 14.80
C TYR A 418 -6.47 12.95 14.01
N PRO A 419 -5.30 12.53 14.52
CA PRO A 419 -4.05 12.63 13.78
C PRO A 419 -4.03 11.78 12.50
N LEU A 420 -4.73 10.64 12.51
CA LEU A 420 -4.84 9.79 11.32
C LEU A 420 -5.70 10.47 10.26
N PHE A 421 -6.86 10.98 10.67
CA PHE A 421 -7.78 11.71 9.81
C PHE A 421 -7.09 12.90 9.10
N VAL A 422 -6.42 13.75 9.87
CA VAL A 422 -5.62 14.87 9.33
C VAL A 422 -4.54 14.36 8.36
N ASN A 423 -3.83 13.30 8.70
CA ASN A 423 -2.76 12.77 7.85
C ASN A 423 -3.26 12.15 6.54
N GLU A 424 -4.43 11.51 6.54
CA GLU A 424 -5.07 10.99 5.31
C GLU A 424 -5.36 12.13 4.34
N ARG A 425 -6.01 13.21 4.82
CA ARG A 425 -6.30 14.40 4.00
C ARG A 425 -5.03 15.03 3.45
N ARG A 426 -3.99 15.19 4.27
CA ARG A 426 -2.76 15.85 3.82
C ARG A 426 -1.92 15.04 2.82
N CYS A 427 -2.27 13.77 2.56
CA CYS A 427 -1.54 12.90 1.63
C CYS A 427 -2.30 12.60 0.32
N VAL A 428 -3.50 13.18 0.14
CA VAL A 428 -4.18 13.18 -1.15
C VAL A 428 -3.60 14.26 -2.07
N ALA A 429 -3.69 14.06 -3.38
CA ALA A 429 -3.10 14.94 -4.38
C ALA A 429 -3.65 16.37 -4.38
N ASP A 430 -4.92 16.55 -4.00
CA ASP A 430 -5.59 17.85 -4.06
C ASP A 430 -5.35 18.70 -2.79
N SER A 431 -4.58 18.17 -1.84
CA SER A 431 -4.23 18.92 -0.63
C SER A 431 -3.10 19.91 -0.91
N GLN A 432 -3.30 21.20 -0.62
CA GLN A 432 -2.24 22.22 -0.71
C GLN A 432 -1.05 21.92 0.24
N SER A 433 -1.28 21.08 1.25
CA SER A 433 -0.27 20.64 2.21
C SER A 433 0.53 19.42 1.75
N ASN A 434 0.14 18.80 0.63
CA ASN A 434 0.90 17.75 -0.01
C ASN A 434 1.94 18.40 -0.94
N PRO A 435 3.25 18.18 -0.73
CA PRO A 435 4.26 18.73 -1.61
C PRO A 435 4.22 18.14 -3.03
N SER A 436 3.65 16.95 -3.18
CA SER A 436 3.54 16.24 -4.45
C SER A 436 2.18 16.48 -5.11
N THR A 437 2.18 16.61 -6.43
CA THR A 437 0.95 16.58 -7.26
C THR A 437 0.33 15.18 -7.35
N GLU A 438 1.02 14.16 -6.86
CA GLU A 438 0.54 12.79 -6.77
C GLU A 438 0.20 12.41 -5.33
N PRO A 439 -0.80 11.51 -5.14
CA PRO A 439 -1.10 11.00 -3.81
C PRO A 439 0.00 10.06 -3.33
N LEU A 440 0.18 9.96 -2.02
CA LEU A 440 1.27 9.15 -1.44
C LEU A 440 1.09 7.65 -1.67
N LEU A 441 -0.11 7.11 -1.42
CA LEU A 441 -0.34 5.66 -1.51
C LEU A 441 -0.53 5.23 -2.97
N LEU A 442 0.10 4.10 -3.33
CA LEU A 442 -0.13 3.44 -4.63
C LEU A 442 -1.61 3.11 -4.87
N TRP A 443 -2.38 2.83 -3.80
CA TRP A 443 -3.82 2.63 -3.88
C TRP A 443 -4.56 3.84 -4.51
N ASP A 444 -4.14 5.06 -4.18
CA ASP A 444 -4.73 6.29 -4.74
C ASP A 444 -4.23 6.61 -6.16
N LYS A 445 -3.20 5.88 -6.60
CA LYS A 445 -2.68 5.92 -7.97
C LYS A 445 -3.33 4.86 -8.88
N ARG A 446 -4.22 4.02 -8.34
CA ARG A 446 -4.87 2.95 -9.12
C ARG A 446 -5.54 3.49 -10.37
N ALA A 447 -5.42 2.71 -11.45
CA ALA A 447 -6.07 3.02 -12.71
C ALA A 447 -7.60 2.85 -12.60
N TYR A 448 -8.06 1.85 -11.86
CA TYR A 448 -9.46 1.46 -11.78
C TYR A 448 -9.83 0.89 -10.41
N GLU A 449 -11.13 0.79 -10.13
CA GLU A 449 -11.63 0.01 -9.00
C GLU A 449 -11.47 -1.51 -9.27
N PRO A 450 -11.14 -2.29 -8.23
CA PRO A 450 -11.00 -3.75 -8.34
C PRO A 450 -12.33 -4.39 -8.70
N LEU A 451 -12.27 -5.49 -9.47
CA LEU A 451 -13.42 -6.37 -9.69
C LEU A 451 -13.84 -7.02 -8.37
N HIS A 452 -15.14 -7.09 -8.09
CA HIS A 452 -15.62 -7.82 -6.93
C HIS A 452 -15.36 -9.33 -7.08
N ALA A 453 -14.65 -9.91 -6.11
CA ALA A 453 -14.41 -11.34 -6.02
C ALA A 453 -15.15 -11.91 -4.81
N GLU A 454 -15.96 -12.93 -5.05
CA GLU A 454 -16.78 -13.57 -4.02
C GLU A 454 -15.98 -14.63 -3.26
N LYS A 455 -16.27 -14.80 -1.97
CA LYS A 455 -15.50 -15.73 -1.12
C LYS A 455 -15.64 -17.21 -1.51
N ASP A 456 -16.69 -17.58 -2.24
CA ASP A 456 -16.94 -18.95 -2.70
C ASP A 456 -16.21 -19.30 -4.00
N GLU A 457 -15.58 -18.30 -4.62
CA GLU A 457 -14.66 -18.47 -5.75
C GLU A 457 -13.28 -18.98 -5.32
N PHE A 458 -13.08 -19.13 -4.02
CA PHE A 458 -11.86 -19.60 -3.38
C PHE A 458 -12.10 -20.83 -2.51
N SER A 459 -11.07 -21.67 -2.37
CA SER A 459 -11.05 -22.78 -1.42
C SER A 459 -9.76 -22.79 -0.59
N PRO A 460 -9.85 -22.78 0.76
CA PRO A 460 -11.06 -22.61 1.56
C PRO A 460 -11.77 -21.27 1.26
N LYS A 461 -13.05 -21.15 1.63
CA LYS A 461 -13.90 -19.98 1.35
C LYS A 461 -13.42 -18.75 2.11
N THR A 462 -12.36 -18.12 1.64
CA THR A 462 -11.66 -17.01 2.28
C THR A 462 -11.41 -15.93 1.24
N PRO A 463 -11.80 -14.67 1.53
CA PRO A 463 -11.54 -13.54 0.66
C PRO A 463 -10.06 -13.42 0.29
N CYS A 464 -9.79 -13.25 -1.00
CA CYS A 464 -8.45 -12.99 -1.53
C CYS A 464 -8.49 -11.84 -2.53
N SER A 465 -7.33 -11.22 -2.70
CA SER A 465 -7.09 -10.15 -3.65
C SER A 465 -6.00 -10.55 -4.63
N ILE A 466 -6.19 -10.25 -5.91
CA ILE A 466 -5.23 -10.44 -6.98
C ILE A 466 -4.59 -9.09 -7.27
N VAL A 467 -3.28 -8.99 -7.13
CA VAL A 467 -2.53 -7.74 -7.29
C VAL A 467 -1.55 -7.86 -8.45
N ASP A 468 -1.60 -6.89 -9.36
CA ASP A 468 -0.66 -6.72 -10.46
C ASP A 468 0.41 -5.68 -10.08
N ILE A 469 1.65 -6.13 -9.89
CA ILE A 469 2.80 -5.30 -9.53
C ILE A 469 3.68 -5.13 -10.78
N ARG A 470 3.79 -3.89 -11.24
CA ARG A 470 4.63 -3.53 -12.39
C ARG A 470 5.87 -2.76 -11.94
N PRO A 471 7.07 -3.20 -12.36
CA PRO A 471 8.29 -2.50 -11.99
C PRO A 471 8.39 -1.11 -12.62
N ASN A 472 9.05 -0.20 -11.91
CA ASN A 472 9.41 1.13 -12.38
C ASN A 472 10.91 1.18 -12.71
N PRO A 473 11.34 1.07 -13.98
CA PRO A 473 12.75 1.19 -14.35
C PRO A 473 13.33 2.60 -14.11
N ASP A 474 12.46 3.61 -14.01
CA ASP A 474 12.79 5.03 -13.86
C ASP A 474 12.65 5.51 -12.40
N SER A 475 12.59 4.57 -11.45
CA SER A 475 12.51 4.92 -10.04
C SER A 475 13.79 5.60 -9.55
N PHE A 476 13.65 6.43 -8.50
CA PHE A 476 14.78 7.18 -7.94
C PHE A 476 15.93 6.27 -7.46
N VAL A 477 15.65 5.03 -7.04
CA VAL A 477 16.69 4.10 -6.58
C VAL A 477 17.50 3.56 -7.76
N PHE A 478 16.84 3.22 -8.86
CA PHE A 478 17.49 2.74 -10.07
C PHE A 478 18.25 3.84 -10.79
N GLU A 479 17.70 5.05 -10.79
CA GLU A 479 18.43 6.22 -11.28
C GLU A 479 19.70 6.47 -10.45
N ALA A 480 19.60 6.43 -9.11
CA ALA A 480 20.77 6.53 -8.26
C ALA A 480 21.78 5.41 -8.53
N GLN A 481 21.32 4.17 -8.70
CA GLN A 481 22.20 3.04 -9.04
C GLN A 481 23.01 3.30 -10.32
N ARG A 482 22.35 3.79 -11.38
CA ARG A 482 23.00 4.15 -12.66
C ARG A 482 24.03 5.27 -12.46
N GLN A 483 23.68 6.31 -11.71
CA GLN A 483 24.55 7.45 -11.41
C GLN A 483 25.82 7.03 -10.64
N TYR A 484 25.66 6.27 -9.54
CA TYR A 484 26.78 5.76 -8.76
C TYR A 484 27.68 4.83 -9.58
N LYS A 485 27.09 3.97 -10.43
CA LYS A 485 27.85 3.11 -11.33
C LYS A 485 28.66 3.93 -12.34
N ALA A 486 28.05 4.94 -12.96
CA ALA A 486 28.72 5.83 -13.90
C ALA A 486 29.87 6.62 -13.25
N ALA A 487 29.74 6.97 -11.96
CA ALA A 487 30.77 7.62 -11.16
C ALA A 487 31.83 6.66 -10.60
N ASN A 488 31.76 5.35 -10.88
CA ASN A 488 32.61 4.31 -10.30
C ASN A 488 32.55 4.25 -8.74
N GLU A 489 31.38 4.57 -8.17
CA GLU A 489 31.12 4.63 -6.73
C GLU A 489 30.14 3.52 -6.27
N SER A 490 30.18 2.33 -6.87
CA SER A 490 29.24 1.22 -6.59
C SER A 490 29.20 0.82 -5.11
N PHE A 491 30.32 0.88 -4.39
CA PHE A 491 30.35 0.59 -2.94
C PHE A 491 29.54 1.61 -2.13
N LYS A 492 29.55 2.88 -2.53
CA LYS A 492 28.78 3.95 -1.89
C LYS A 492 27.28 3.76 -2.13
N TYR A 493 26.88 3.33 -3.33
CA TYR A 493 25.50 2.91 -3.59
C TYR A 493 25.06 1.78 -2.64
N ILE A 494 25.87 0.73 -2.48
CA ILE A 494 25.55 -0.39 -1.59
C ILE A 494 25.41 0.08 -0.13
N SER A 495 26.30 0.97 0.32
CA SER A 495 26.23 1.56 1.66
C SER A 495 24.96 2.39 1.86
N VAL A 496 24.63 3.29 0.93
CA VAL A 496 23.38 4.07 0.98
C VAL A 496 22.15 3.16 0.94
N LEU A 497 22.12 2.16 0.06
CA LEU A 497 21.03 1.19 -0.05
C LEU A 497 20.84 0.41 1.25
N THR A 498 21.94 0.05 1.91
CA THR A 498 21.93 -0.65 3.20
C THR A 498 21.31 0.23 4.28
N THR A 499 21.74 1.49 4.36
CA THR A 499 21.17 2.48 5.29
C THR A 499 19.70 2.71 5.00
N PHE A 500 19.33 2.89 3.74
CA PHE A 500 17.95 3.06 3.31
C PHE A 500 17.06 1.89 3.74
N ARG A 501 17.49 0.65 3.50
CA ARG A 501 16.77 -0.56 3.92
C ARG A 501 16.59 -0.61 5.44
N ALA A 502 17.58 -0.19 6.21
CA ALA A 502 17.48 -0.09 7.67
C ALA A 502 16.45 0.97 8.10
N LEU A 503 16.44 2.15 7.46
CA LEU A 503 15.47 3.21 7.73
C LEU A 503 14.03 2.79 7.41
N LEU A 504 13.81 2.01 6.35
CA LEU A 504 12.48 1.48 6.04
C LEU A 504 11.91 0.57 7.15
N ARG A 505 12.75 0.03 8.06
CA ARG A 505 12.27 -0.73 9.23
C ARG A 505 11.60 0.16 10.28
N MET A 506 11.77 1.49 10.20
CA MET A 506 11.17 2.45 11.12
C MET A 506 9.69 2.71 10.84
N PHE A 507 9.15 2.20 9.73
CA PHE A 507 7.72 2.19 9.44
C PHE A 507 6.98 1.29 10.43
N ILE A 508 6.57 1.89 11.55
CA ILE A 508 5.83 1.21 12.61
C ILE A 508 4.32 1.38 12.46
N PRO A 509 3.52 0.53 13.13
CA PRO A 509 2.07 0.59 13.04
C PRO A 509 1.39 1.88 13.49
N TYR A 510 2.08 2.70 14.27
CA TYR A 510 1.51 3.86 14.94
C TYR A 510 2.07 5.17 14.36
N PRO A 511 1.20 6.14 14.01
CA PRO A 511 1.56 7.41 13.33
C PRO A 511 2.35 8.40 14.21
N LYS A 512 2.81 8.01 15.39
CA LYS A 512 3.24 8.95 16.44
C LYS A 512 4.67 9.46 16.30
N LYS A 513 5.51 8.77 15.52
CA LYS A 513 6.89 9.19 15.38
C LYS A 513 6.99 10.26 14.31
N SER A 514 7.60 11.38 14.67
CA SER A 514 8.01 12.41 13.72
C SER A 514 9.33 12.01 13.05
N ILE A 515 9.61 12.59 11.89
CA ILE A 515 10.91 12.45 11.23
C ILE A 515 12.01 13.05 12.08
N GLU A 516 11.70 14.07 12.88
CA GLU A 516 12.63 14.67 13.84
C GLU A 516 13.20 13.64 14.82
N GLN A 517 12.35 12.76 15.35
CA GLN A 517 12.79 11.70 16.26
C GLN A 517 13.76 10.73 15.56
N VAL A 518 13.57 10.48 14.27
CA VAL A 518 14.48 9.63 13.47
C VAL A 518 15.80 10.34 13.24
N LEU A 519 15.76 11.61 12.85
CA LEU A 519 16.97 12.39 12.61
C LEU A 519 17.80 12.58 13.88
N ARG A 520 17.17 12.77 15.04
CA ARG A 520 17.87 12.83 16.34
C ARG A 520 18.59 11.52 16.69
N LEU A 521 18.06 10.37 16.29
CA LEU A 521 18.70 9.07 16.51
C LEU A 521 19.91 8.86 15.60
N LEU A 522 19.81 9.29 14.34
CA LEU A 522 20.89 9.16 13.37
C LEU A 522 21.97 10.21 13.65
N PHE A 523 21.62 11.49 13.53
CA PHE A 523 22.54 12.62 13.52
C PHE A 523 22.70 13.24 14.91
N ALA A 524 23.34 12.50 15.81
CA ALA A 524 23.59 12.97 17.17
C ALA A 524 24.26 14.36 17.15
N SER A 525 23.72 15.28 17.96
CA SER A 525 24.20 16.67 18.11
C SER A 525 24.08 17.59 16.89
N ARG A 526 23.45 17.16 15.78
CA ARG A 526 23.13 18.06 14.66
C ARG A 526 21.83 18.82 14.92
N PRO A 527 21.80 20.16 14.80
CA PRO A 527 20.57 20.95 14.95
C PRO A 527 19.49 20.56 13.94
N MET A 528 18.23 20.47 14.38
CA MET A 528 17.10 20.13 13.49
C MET A 528 16.89 21.18 12.39
N THR A 529 17.27 22.42 12.66
CA THR A 529 17.20 23.55 11.74
C THR A 529 18.12 23.45 10.52
N ASP A 530 19.15 22.59 10.56
CA ASP A 530 20.10 22.44 9.46
C ASP A 530 19.59 21.46 8.37
N PHE A 531 18.66 20.56 8.72
CA PHE A 531 18.21 19.50 7.81
C PHE A 531 17.41 19.99 6.60
N PRO A 532 16.51 21.00 6.70
CA PRO A 532 15.83 21.52 5.51
C PRO A 532 16.81 21.96 4.40
N THR A 533 17.98 22.47 4.78
CA THR A 533 19.02 22.87 3.81
C THR A 533 19.88 21.69 3.37
N ALA A 534 20.24 20.80 4.31
CA ALA A 534 21.06 19.63 4.00
C ALA A 534 20.35 18.59 3.13
N ILE A 535 19.04 18.47 3.31
CA ILE A 535 18.13 17.57 2.59
C ILE A 535 16.99 18.41 2.02
N PRO A 536 17.15 19.00 0.82
CA PRO A 536 16.15 19.92 0.25
C PRO A 536 14.74 19.34 0.14
N SER A 537 14.61 18.05 -0.16
CA SER A 537 13.32 17.33 -0.20
C SER A 537 12.63 17.25 1.16
N LEU A 538 13.35 17.42 2.28
CA LEU A 538 12.77 17.51 3.62
C LEU A 538 12.20 18.90 3.91
N ALA A 539 12.71 19.95 3.26
CA ALA A 539 12.23 21.33 3.47
C ALA A 539 10.74 21.49 3.14
N GLU A 540 10.24 20.69 2.19
CA GLU A 540 8.83 20.60 1.81
C GLU A 540 7.92 20.13 2.96
N TYR A 541 8.47 19.40 3.93
CA TYR A 541 7.76 18.89 5.11
C TYR A 541 8.07 19.67 6.38
N ALA A 542 9.07 20.57 6.35
CA ALA A 542 9.42 21.42 7.48
C ALA A 542 8.40 22.55 7.66
N THR A 543 8.12 22.96 8.90
CA THR A 543 7.21 24.07 9.22
C THR A 543 8.02 25.34 9.51
N PRO A 544 8.03 26.33 8.61
CA PRO A 544 8.64 27.62 8.88
C PRO A 544 7.78 28.44 9.85
N LYS A 545 8.43 29.32 10.62
CA LYS A 545 7.79 30.30 11.49
C LYS A 545 7.95 31.71 10.93
N ILE A 546 7.04 32.60 11.32
CA ILE A 546 7.06 34.02 10.95
C ILE A 546 6.95 34.88 12.22
N THR A 547 7.76 35.93 12.31
CA THR A 547 7.70 36.92 13.39
C THR A 547 8.06 38.32 12.90
N VAL A 548 7.68 39.33 13.67
CA VAL A 548 8.07 40.74 13.49
C VAL A 548 9.06 41.20 14.57
N TYR A 549 9.45 40.30 15.48
CA TYR A 549 10.33 40.57 16.61
C TYR A 549 11.70 39.94 16.38
N ALA A 550 12.73 40.78 16.25
CA ALA A 550 14.10 40.31 16.01
C ALA A 550 14.64 39.40 17.13
N LYS A 551 14.20 39.60 18.38
CA LYS A 551 14.59 38.75 19.53
C LYS A 551 14.13 37.30 19.36
N GLU A 552 12.92 37.08 18.85
CA GLU A 552 12.40 35.74 18.57
C GLU A 552 13.15 35.08 17.41
N ALA A 553 13.41 35.85 16.35
CA ALA A 553 14.13 35.37 15.18
C ALA A 553 15.63 35.10 15.43
N ALA A 554 16.19 35.60 16.53
CA ALA A 554 17.62 35.48 16.83
C ALA A 554 18.08 34.02 17.01
N SER A 555 17.19 33.12 17.46
CA SER A 555 17.49 31.70 17.63
C SER A 555 17.20 30.86 16.37
N TRP A 556 16.64 31.45 15.33
CA TRP A 556 16.24 30.75 14.11
C TRP A 556 17.40 30.61 13.11
N LYS A 557 17.29 29.65 12.20
CA LYS A 557 18.21 29.48 11.05
C LYS A 557 17.50 29.73 9.73
N HIS A 558 18.31 29.96 8.70
CA HIS A 558 17.88 30.19 7.32
C HIS A 558 16.86 31.33 7.18
N VAL A 559 16.98 32.35 8.03
CA VAL A 559 16.00 33.43 8.13
C VAL A 559 15.98 34.29 6.86
N LYS A 560 14.82 34.35 6.22
CA LYS A 560 14.49 35.32 5.18
C LYS A 560 13.94 36.58 5.85
N THR A 561 14.41 37.74 5.41
CA THR A 561 13.94 39.02 5.94
C THR A 561 13.69 40.03 4.84
N ASN A 562 12.74 40.94 5.09
CA ASN A 562 12.58 42.14 4.30
C ASN A 562 13.35 43.28 4.99
N ASN A 563 14.53 43.60 4.45
CA ASN A 563 15.50 44.59 4.98
C ASN A 563 14.89 45.94 5.38
N ARG A 564 13.71 46.30 4.84
CA ARG A 564 13.06 47.59 5.07
C ARG A 564 12.07 47.61 6.25
N ARG A 565 11.65 46.46 6.82
CA ARG A 565 10.52 46.44 7.78
C ARG A 565 10.60 45.41 8.94
N GLY A 566 11.68 44.66 9.08
CA GLY A 566 11.91 43.78 10.24
C GLY A 566 10.89 42.64 10.38
N VAL A 567 10.58 41.97 9.27
CA VAL A 567 9.82 40.71 9.23
C VAL A 567 10.81 39.57 9.02
N PHE A 568 10.63 38.47 9.75
CA PHE A 568 11.53 37.32 9.71
C PHE A 568 10.71 36.07 9.46
N VAL A 569 11.12 35.27 8.48
CA VAL A 569 10.58 33.93 8.22
C VAL A 569 11.74 32.95 8.28
N GLY A 570 11.66 31.89 9.08
CA GLY A 570 12.79 30.97 9.26
C GLY A 570 12.41 29.68 9.95
N TYR A 571 13.41 28.84 10.23
CA TYR A 571 13.23 27.59 10.95
C TYR A 571 13.74 27.70 12.37
N ASP A 572 12.96 27.18 13.31
CA ASP A 572 13.39 26.95 14.68
C ASP A 572 13.61 25.45 14.96
N MET A 573 13.98 25.11 16.19
CA MET A 573 14.41 23.76 16.56
C MET A 573 13.32 22.69 16.41
N ASP A 574 12.05 23.08 16.34
CA ASP A 574 10.90 22.17 16.23
C ASP A 574 10.32 22.13 14.81
N CYS A 575 11.05 22.65 13.81
CA CYS A 575 10.57 22.75 12.43
C CYS A 575 10.19 21.41 11.77
N LEU A 576 10.52 20.26 12.37
CA LEU A 576 10.22 18.92 11.86
C LEU A 576 9.31 18.10 12.79
N ALA A 577 8.79 18.70 13.86
CA ALA A 577 8.01 18.00 14.88
C ALA A 577 6.69 17.42 14.31
N GLU A 578 6.05 18.14 13.40
CA GLU A 578 4.76 17.77 12.79
C GLU A 578 4.90 16.86 11.55
N ALA A 579 6.13 16.65 11.06
CA ALA A 579 6.40 15.80 9.91
C ALA A 579 6.39 14.31 10.31
N THR A 580 5.20 13.70 10.36
CA THR A 580 5.04 12.29 10.76
C THR A 580 5.58 11.30 9.73
N LEU A 581 6.22 10.21 10.18
CA LEU A 581 6.85 9.22 9.30
C LEU A 581 5.91 8.63 8.24
N GLN A 582 4.64 8.46 8.58
CA GLN A 582 3.68 7.85 7.67
C GLN A 582 3.37 8.73 6.44
N ARG A 583 3.52 10.05 6.56
CA ARG A 583 3.35 11.04 5.47
C ARG A 583 4.54 11.11 4.52
N ILE A 584 5.70 10.62 4.97
CA ILE A 584 6.97 10.84 4.28
C ILE A 584 7.14 9.82 3.14
N PRO A 585 7.34 10.26 1.88
CA PRO A 585 7.56 9.34 0.77
C PRO A 585 8.85 8.56 0.96
N SER A 586 8.90 7.34 0.43
CA SER A 586 10.08 6.49 0.54
C SER A 586 11.34 7.15 -0.04
N LYS A 587 11.23 7.98 -1.08
CA LYS A 587 12.34 8.79 -1.62
C LYS A 587 13.01 9.66 -0.55
N LEU A 588 12.26 10.25 0.37
CA LEU A 588 12.86 11.12 1.38
C LEU A 588 13.72 10.33 2.37
N PHE A 589 13.36 9.08 2.67
CA PHE A 589 14.21 8.19 3.46
C PHE A 589 15.50 7.82 2.71
N TRP A 590 15.47 7.75 1.38
CA TRP A 590 16.68 7.60 0.58
C TRP A 590 17.57 8.84 0.66
N ASP A 591 17.00 10.03 0.54
CA ASP A 591 17.76 11.28 0.66
C ASP A 591 18.38 11.42 2.08
N ILE A 592 17.68 10.97 3.12
CA ILE A 592 18.22 10.85 4.49
C ILE A 592 19.37 9.83 4.55
N ALA A 593 19.27 8.69 3.86
CA ALA A 593 20.35 7.71 3.81
C ALA A 593 21.61 8.27 3.10
N VAL A 594 21.42 9.03 2.02
CA VAL A 594 22.53 9.73 1.35
C VAL A 594 23.18 10.74 2.28
N GLU A 595 22.37 11.54 3.00
CA GLU A 595 22.89 12.51 3.97
C GLU A 595 23.61 11.85 5.14
N TRP A 596 23.10 10.71 5.59
CA TRP A 596 23.72 9.92 6.65
C TRP A 596 25.13 9.49 6.27
N GLU A 597 25.30 8.87 5.10
CA GLU A 597 26.62 8.44 4.65
C GLU A 597 27.58 9.62 4.49
N ARG A 598 27.11 10.73 3.89
CA ARG A 598 27.92 11.94 3.76
C ARG A 598 28.38 12.46 5.12
N TRP A 599 27.44 12.70 6.04
CA TRP A 599 27.73 13.26 7.36
C TRP A 599 28.61 12.33 8.20
N ARG A 600 28.38 11.02 8.10
CA ARG A 600 29.17 10.01 8.78
C ARG A 600 30.63 10.05 8.37
N HIS A 601 30.89 10.14 7.05
CA HIS A 601 32.23 10.29 6.52
C HIS A 601 32.87 11.62 6.95
N GLU A 602 32.14 12.74 6.84
CA GLU A 602 32.64 14.06 7.26
C GLU A 602 33.05 14.13 8.74
N LYS A 603 32.37 13.40 9.61
CA LYS A 603 32.64 13.35 11.05
C LYS A 603 33.51 12.17 11.48
N ASN A 604 34.03 11.38 10.54
CA ASN A 604 34.82 10.17 10.80
C ASN A 604 34.16 9.22 11.82
N MET A 605 32.84 9.04 11.72
CA MET A 605 32.12 8.17 12.66
C MET A 605 32.14 6.70 12.24
N PRO A 606 32.25 5.76 13.21
CA PRO A 606 32.16 4.33 12.93
C PRO A 606 30.76 3.95 12.44
N ASP A 607 30.62 2.73 11.90
CA ASP A 607 29.30 2.18 11.53
C ASP A 607 28.48 1.88 12.78
N THR A 608 27.76 2.89 13.25
CA THR A 608 26.89 2.77 14.41
C THR A 608 25.43 2.77 14.03
N LEU A 609 25.09 2.69 12.74
CA LEU A 609 23.69 2.72 12.28
C LEU A 609 22.84 1.68 13.03
N SER A 610 23.41 0.48 13.22
CA SER A 610 22.81 -0.61 13.98
C SER A 610 22.56 -0.27 15.45
N LYS A 611 23.51 0.41 16.10
CA LYS A 611 23.41 0.87 17.49
C LYS A 611 22.39 2.00 17.60
N SER A 612 22.43 2.97 16.69
CA SER A 612 21.53 4.12 16.63
C SER A 612 20.07 3.71 16.38
N LEU A 613 19.83 2.65 15.62
CA LEU A 613 18.50 2.15 15.32
C LEU A 613 18.01 1.04 16.27
N GLY A 614 18.87 0.51 17.16
CA GLY A 614 18.46 -0.34 18.29
C GLY A 614 18.93 -1.81 18.29
N GLY A 615 20.16 -2.11 17.86
CA GLY A 615 20.96 -3.32 18.15
C GLY A 615 20.45 -4.66 17.61
N ALA A 616 19.21 -5.04 17.90
CA ALA A 616 18.55 -6.29 17.48
C ALA A 616 18.14 -6.32 15.99
N PHE A 617 18.53 -5.31 15.22
CA PHE A 617 18.09 -5.09 13.83
C PHE A 617 18.94 -5.82 12.77
N ILE A 618 20.09 -6.43 13.13
CA ILE A 618 21.13 -6.89 12.18
C ILE A 618 21.34 -8.41 12.07
N SER A 619 20.72 -9.28 12.87
CA SER A 619 20.94 -10.74 12.68
C SER A 619 20.56 -11.21 11.27
N ASP A 620 19.63 -10.51 10.59
CA ASP A 620 19.16 -10.84 9.24
C ASP A 620 19.93 -10.16 8.09
N MET A 621 20.82 -9.20 8.37
CA MET A 621 21.50 -8.42 7.31
C MET A 621 22.78 -9.08 6.79
N ASN A 622 23.47 -9.85 7.63
CA ASN A 622 24.73 -10.49 7.25
C ASN A 622 24.54 -11.70 6.31
N GLU A 623 23.39 -12.37 6.35
CA GLU A 623 23.09 -13.50 5.44
C GLU A 623 22.99 -13.08 3.97
N ALA A 624 22.66 -11.82 3.65
CA ALA A 624 22.49 -11.37 2.27
C ALA A 624 23.82 -11.10 1.53
N PHE A 625 24.91 -10.83 2.26
CA PHE A 625 26.19 -10.42 1.67
C PHE A 625 27.34 -11.42 1.88
N GLU A 626 27.21 -12.37 2.81
CA GLU A 626 28.25 -13.40 3.00
C GLU A 626 28.35 -14.42 1.85
N SER A 627 27.35 -14.52 0.99
CA SER A 627 27.37 -15.44 -0.17
C SER A 627 28.09 -14.91 -1.41
N ARG A 628 28.66 -13.69 -1.38
CA ARG A 628 29.44 -13.08 -2.48
C ARG A 628 30.90 -12.81 -2.11
N ARG A 629 31.53 -13.70 -1.34
CA ARG A 629 32.99 -13.82 -1.28
C ARG A 629 33.46 -15.09 -1.97
#